data_AF-A0A9W6WTL4-F1
#
_entry.id   AF-A0A9W6WTL4-F1
#
_cell.length_a   1.000
_cell.length_b   1.000
_cell.length_c   1.000
_cell.angle_alpha   90.00
_cell.angle_beta   90.00
_cell.angle_gamma   90.00
#
_symmetry.space_group_name_H-M   'P 1'
#
loop_
_entity.id
_entity.type
_entity.pdbx_description
1 polymer ?
#
loop_
_entity_poly.entity_id
_entity_poly.type
_entity_poly.pdbx_seq_one_letter_code
_entity_poly.pdbx_strand_id
1 'polypeptide(L)'
;MNCGSLTINGSSLDLSGHGYVSGVTPGAASASKALVLDSSSNISGINSLQTTSVVLGSATLTSTEANYLIGLTTGVAQANKVITLNGSLNVSGINNLSASISTLLYKILVELKHIGSTTAHQLALRTNGSRRLTISSGGNVSIADTATGLQIDLGSTGTGLNVPNLTFGGTSFPNSYYTGVNLAPLVTDTTKKARK
;
A
#
# COMPACT_ATOMS: atom_id res chain seq x y z
N MET A 1 -60.64 14.20 -36.35
CA MET A 1 -59.85 14.24 -37.59
C MET A 1 -58.95 13.01 -37.58
N ASN A 2 -59.12 12.08 -38.51
CA ASN A 2 -58.25 10.90 -38.66
C ASN A 2 -57.52 11.05 -39.99
N CYS A 3 -56.31 11.57 -39.94
CA CYS A 3 -55.46 11.74 -41.10
C CYS A 3 -54.02 11.42 -40.72
N GLY A 4 -53.29 10.73 -41.60
CA GLY A 4 -51.87 10.41 -41.40
C GLY A 4 -50.93 11.60 -41.63
N SER A 5 -51.42 12.63 -42.33
CA SER A 5 -50.71 13.88 -42.56
C SER A 5 -51.67 15.06 -42.54
N LEU A 6 -51.18 16.22 -42.11
CA LEU A 6 -51.92 17.49 -42.16
C LEU A 6 -51.13 18.49 -43.03
N THR A 7 -51.73 18.96 -44.12
CA THR A 7 -51.09 19.96 -44.98
C THR A 7 -51.55 21.36 -44.61
N ILE A 8 -50.60 22.23 -44.26
CA ILE A 8 -50.85 23.64 -43.90
C ILE A 8 -49.96 24.51 -44.77
N ASN A 9 -50.57 25.46 -45.50
CA ASN A 9 -49.86 26.37 -46.41
C ASN A 9 -48.91 25.65 -47.40
N GLY A 10 -49.33 24.47 -47.88
CA GLY A 10 -48.54 23.65 -48.81
C GLY A 10 -47.48 22.76 -48.15
N SER A 11 -47.20 22.92 -46.87
CA SER A 11 -46.29 22.05 -46.12
C SER A 11 -47.06 20.90 -45.48
N SER A 12 -46.66 19.66 -45.76
CA SER A 12 -47.25 18.47 -45.14
C SER A 12 -46.53 18.14 -43.83
N LEU A 13 -47.30 18.00 -42.75
CA LEU A 13 -46.83 17.48 -41.47
C LEU A 13 -47.21 16.01 -41.34
N ASP A 14 -46.22 15.14 -41.16
CA ASP A 14 -46.43 13.73 -40.85
C ASP A 14 -46.83 13.55 -39.36
N LEU A 15 -47.93 12.84 -39.12
CA LEU A 15 -48.48 12.60 -37.78
C LEU A 15 -48.27 11.16 -37.29
N SER A 16 -47.55 10.34 -38.04
CA SER A 16 -47.23 8.95 -37.70
C SER A 16 -46.55 8.79 -36.33
N GLY A 17 -45.79 9.80 -35.89
CA GLY A 17 -45.06 9.80 -34.62
C GLY A 17 -45.79 10.42 -33.41
N HIS A 18 -47.01 10.95 -33.56
CA HIS A 18 -47.70 11.69 -32.48
C HIS A 18 -47.88 10.88 -31.19
N GLY A 19 -48.05 9.55 -31.30
CA GLY A 19 -48.17 8.65 -30.15
C GLY A 19 -46.94 8.64 -29.22
N TYR A 20 -45.73 8.93 -29.74
CA TYR A 20 -44.49 8.96 -28.94
C TYR A 20 -44.32 10.25 -28.13
N VAL A 21 -44.99 11.34 -28.53
CA VAL A 21 -44.88 12.67 -27.89
C VAL A 21 -46.17 13.11 -27.17
N SER A 22 -47.31 12.47 -27.44
CA SER A 22 -48.56 12.73 -26.73
C SER A 22 -48.49 12.28 -25.27
N GLY A 23 -48.86 13.17 -24.35
CA GLY A 23 -48.84 12.93 -22.91
C GLY A 23 -47.45 12.92 -22.25
N VAL A 24 -46.40 13.37 -22.96
CA VAL A 24 -45.07 13.55 -22.34
C VAL A 24 -45.08 14.69 -21.32
N THR A 25 -44.41 14.49 -20.19
CA THR A 25 -44.09 15.54 -19.22
C THR A 25 -42.60 15.85 -19.34
N PRO A 26 -42.17 17.09 -19.67
CA PRO A 26 -40.75 17.46 -19.77
C PRO A 26 -39.94 17.09 -18.52
N GLY A 27 -38.72 16.57 -18.71
CA GLY A 27 -37.84 16.08 -17.64
C GLY A 27 -38.12 14.65 -17.18
N ALA A 28 -39.26 14.06 -17.58
CA ALA A 28 -39.65 12.70 -17.20
C ALA A 28 -39.63 11.73 -18.40
N ALA A 29 -38.67 10.80 -18.42
CA ALA A 29 -38.65 9.68 -19.35
C ALA A 29 -39.83 8.73 -19.07
N SER A 30 -40.77 8.61 -20.01
CA SER A 30 -41.90 7.66 -19.94
C SER A 30 -41.68 6.49 -20.91
N ALA A 31 -42.05 5.27 -20.50
CA ALA A 31 -41.85 4.08 -21.33
C ALA A 31 -42.52 4.22 -22.70
N SER A 32 -41.80 3.81 -23.76
CA SER A 32 -42.27 3.91 -25.15
C SER A 32 -42.66 5.34 -25.58
N LYS A 33 -42.12 6.36 -24.92
CA LYS A 33 -42.28 7.78 -25.27
C LYS A 33 -40.92 8.43 -25.54
N ALA A 34 -40.96 9.60 -26.15
CA ALA A 34 -39.77 10.42 -26.39
C ALA A 34 -39.17 10.94 -25.08
N LEU A 35 -37.84 11.14 -25.07
CA LEU A 35 -37.13 11.86 -24.01
C LEU A 35 -37.18 13.35 -24.31
N VAL A 36 -37.75 14.14 -23.40
CA VAL A 36 -37.87 15.59 -23.55
C VAL A 36 -37.29 16.25 -22.30
N LEU A 37 -36.35 17.17 -22.50
CA LEU A 37 -35.71 17.91 -21.41
C LEU A 37 -36.72 18.80 -20.68
N ASP A 38 -36.57 19.01 -19.37
CA ASP A 38 -37.28 20.08 -18.66
C ASP A 38 -36.67 21.47 -18.95
N SER A 39 -37.17 22.53 -18.32
CA SER A 39 -36.67 23.90 -18.46
C SER A 39 -35.22 24.09 -18.00
N SER A 40 -34.63 23.11 -17.32
CA SER A 40 -33.26 23.12 -16.79
C SER A 40 -32.36 22.08 -17.47
N SER A 41 -32.78 21.53 -18.62
CA SER A 41 -32.05 20.52 -19.39
C SER A 41 -31.86 19.17 -18.69
N ASN A 42 -32.71 18.86 -17.71
CA ASN A 42 -32.60 17.61 -17.00
C ASN A 42 -33.45 16.52 -17.66
N ILE A 43 -32.98 15.28 -17.50
CA ILE A 43 -33.74 14.06 -17.79
C ILE A 43 -33.64 13.13 -16.59
N SER A 44 -34.80 12.66 -16.15
CA SER A 44 -34.95 11.65 -15.11
C SER A 44 -35.76 10.46 -15.63
N GLY A 45 -35.46 9.24 -15.13
CA GLY A 45 -36.24 8.04 -15.44
C GLY A 45 -35.63 7.04 -16.45
N ILE A 46 -34.35 7.14 -16.83
CA ILE A 46 -33.68 6.13 -17.69
C ILE A 46 -33.27 4.91 -16.83
N ASN A 47 -34.05 3.83 -16.91
CA ASN A 47 -33.90 2.62 -16.07
C ASN A 47 -32.51 1.95 -16.15
N SER A 48 -32.02 1.71 -17.35
CA SER A 48 -30.65 1.32 -17.57
C SER A 48 -30.21 2.16 -18.72
N LEU A 49 -29.25 3.02 -18.44
CA LEU A 49 -28.48 3.55 -19.52
C LEU A 49 -27.47 2.45 -19.86
N GLN A 50 -27.93 1.47 -20.65
CA GLN A 50 -27.05 0.68 -21.50
C GLN A 50 -26.50 1.61 -22.55
N THR A 51 -25.68 2.51 -22.06
CA THR A 51 -24.85 3.38 -22.82
C THR A 51 -23.46 2.83 -22.70
N THR A 52 -22.73 3.13 -23.74
CA THR A 52 -21.31 3.00 -23.74
C THR A 52 -20.64 4.03 -22.79
N SER A 53 -21.24 5.21 -22.53
CA SER A 53 -20.67 6.25 -21.65
C SER A 53 -21.67 7.30 -21.09
N VAL A 54 -21.28 7.99 -20.01
CA VAL A 54 -22.02 9.05 -19.30
C VAL A 54 -21.13 10.30 -19.16
N VAL A 55 -21.65 11.49 -19.45
CA VAL A 55 -20.95 12.79 -19.27
C VAL A 55 -21.64 13.60 -18.16
N LEU A 56 -20.87 14.12 -17.21
CA LEU A 56 -21.33 14.84 -16.02
C LEU A 56 -20.85 16.30 -16.06
N GLY A 57 -21.72 17.27 -15.72
CA GLY A 57 -21.53 18.68 -16.08
C GLY A 57 -20.71 19.56 -15.11
N SER A 58 -20.95 19.53 -13.79
CA SER A 58 -20.19 20.37 -12.83
C SER A 58 -19.08 19.62 -12.08
N ALA A 59 -19.18 18.30 -12.00
CA ALA A 59 -18.06 17.40 -11.79
C ALA A 59 -18.07 16.41 -12.94
N THR A 60 -17.02 16.44 -13.74
CA THR A 60 -16.91 15.64 -14.96
C THR A 60 -16.19 14.36 -14.62
N LEU A 61 -16.88 13.21 -14.66
CA LEU A 61 -16.20 11.91 -14.65
C LEU A 61 -15.65 11.67 -16.06
N THR A 62 -14.38 11.99 -16.23
CA THR A 62 -13.65 11.85 -17.49
C THR A 62 -13.14 10.43 -17.70
N SER A 63 -12.72 10.12 -18.93
CA SER A 63 -12.12 8.84 -19.28
C SER A 63 -10.77 8.59 -18.58
N THR A 64 -9.96 9.63 -18.33
CA THR A 64 -8.70 9.51 -17.56
C THR A 64 -8.98 9.08 -16.13
N GLU A 65 -10.04 9.63 -15.52
CA GLU A 65 -10.49 9.25 -14.18
C GLU A 65 -11.11 7.85 -14.18
N ALA A 66 -11.87 7.48 -15.21
CA ALA A 66 -12.38 6.12 -15.38
C ALA A 66 -11.26 5.09 -15.58
N ASN A 67 -10.14 5.44 -16.21
CA ASN A 67 -9.01 4.54 -16.46
C ASN A 67 -8.23 4.17 -15.19
N TYR A 68 -8.35 4.96 -14.14
CA TYR A 68 -7.84 4.57 -12.84
C TYR A 68 -8.62 3.41 -12.23
N LEU A 69 -9.86 3.17 -12.71
CA LEU A 69 -10.83 2.22 -12.14
C LEU A 69 -10.96 0.89 -12.91
N ILE A 70 -10.49 0.80 -14.16
CA ILE A 70 -10.65 -0.41 -15.00
C ILE A 70 -9.43 -1.36 -14.93
N GLY A 71 -9.66 -2.66 -15.12
CA GLY A 71 -8.59 -3.68 -15.17
C GLY A 71 -7.91 -3.96 -13.83
N LEU A 72 -8.58 -3.59 -12.74
CA LEU A 72 -8.06 -3.76 -11.41
C LEU A 72 -8.17 -5.22 -10.98
N THR A 73 -7.06 -5.79 -10.52
CA THR A 73 -7.09 -6.94 -9.62
C THR A 73 -7.10 -6.40 -8.21
N THR A 74 -8.14 -6.72 -7.44
CA THR A 74 -8.31 -6.19 -6.08
C THR A 74 -7.11 -6.57 -5.20
N GLY A 75 -6.54 -5.60 -4.49
CA GLY A 75 -5.36 -5.80 -3.63
C GLY A 75 -4.04 -6.00 -4.35
N VAL A 76 -3.97 -5.73 -5.65
CA VAL A 76 -2.71 -5.63 -6.38
C VAL A 76 -2.54 -4.18 -6.81
N ALA A 77 -1.56 -3.49 -6.23
CA ALA A 77 -1.14 -2.18 -6.71
C ALA A 77 -0.53 -2.36 -8.11
N GLN A 78 -1.17 -1.74 -9.09
CA GLN A 78 -0.67 -1.64 -10.44
C GLN A 78 -0.14 -0.22 -10.66
N ALA A 79 0.97 -0.09 -11.37
CA ALA A 79 1.54 1.22 -11.67
C ALA A 79 0.50 2.14 -12.33
N ASN A 80 0.41 3.38 -11.85
CA ASN A 80 -0.48 4.43 -12.39
C ASN A 80 -1.99 4.11 -12.31
N LYS A 81 -2.42 3.21 -11.42
CA LYS A 81 -3.84 2.88 -11.19
C LYS A 81 -4.28 3.24 -9.78
N VAL A 82 -5.60 3.23 -9.55
CA VAL A 82 -6.12 3.33 -8.19
C VAL A 82 -5.68 2.09 -7.40
N ILE A 83 -5.26 2.31 -6.16
CA ILE A 83 -5.01 1.21 -5.25
C ILE A 83 -6.37 0.79 -4.70
N THR A 84 -6.73 -0.47 -4.91
CA THR A 84 -7.88 -1.10 -4.25
C THR A 84 -7.38 -2.10 -3.25
N LEU A 85 -8.10 -2.23 -2.14
CA LEU A 85 -7.89 -3.31 -1.21
C LEU A 85 -8.52 -4.61 -1.77
N ASN A 86 -7.95 -5.77 -1.46
CA ASN A 86 -8.66 -7.03 -1.68
C ASN A 86 -9.67 -7.30 -0.56
N GLY A 87 -10.34 -8.46 -0.62
CA GLY A 87 -11.30 -8.90 0.39
C GLY A 87 -10.74 -9.05 1.81
N SER A 88 -9.41 -9.05 1.98
CA SER A 88 -8.74 -9.09 3.28
C SER A 88 -8.11 -7.75 3.68
N LEU A 89 -8.49 -6.65 3.02
CA LEU A 89 -7.93 -5.32 3.23
C LEU A 89 -6.42 -5.20 2.91
N ASN A 90 -5.91 -6.14 2.10
CA ASN A 90 -4.50 -6.19 1.75
C ASN A 90 -4.25 -5.53 0.39
N VAL A 91 -3.03 -5.00 0.24
CA VAL A 91 -2.45 -4.55 -1.02
C VAL A 91 -1.05 -5.13 -1.15
N SER A 92 -0.73 -5.66 -2.32
CA SER A 92 0.60 -6.12 -2.73
C SER A 92 1.13 -5.28 -3.89
N GLY A 93 2.44 -5.31 -4.15
CA GLY A 93 3.03 -4.63 -5.32
C GLY A 93 3.40 -3.15 -5.13
N ILE A 94 3.30 -2.59 -3.92
CA ILE A 94 3.78 -1.23 -3.64
C ILE A 94 5.31 -1.25 -3.47
N ASN A 95 6.04 -0.57 -4.35
CA ASN A 95 7.51 -0.49 -4.30
C ASN A 95 8.02 0.43 -3.18
N ASN A 96 7.42 1.63 -3.03
CA ASN A 96 7.75 2.58 -1.98
C ASN A 96 6.45 3.12 -1.37
N LEU A 97 6.28 2.94 -0.05
CA LEU A 97 5.19 3.55 0.71
C LEU A 97 5.78 4.62 1.64
N SER A 98 5.49 5.88 1.34
CA SER A 98 5.82 7.00 2.22
C SER A 98 4.55 7.48 2.93
N ALA A 99 4.63 7.61 4.24
CA ALA A 99 3.56 8.15 5.07
C ALA A 99 4.19 9.00 6.18
N SER A 100 3.46 9.96 6.72
CA SER A 100 3.89 10.69 7.91
C SER A 100 4.20 9.70 9.04
N ILE A 101 5.35 9.88 9.69
CA ILE A 101 5.98 8.90 10.57
C ILE A 101 5.01 8.37 11.67
N SER A 102 4.07 9.18 12.16
CA SER A 102 3.19 8.76 13.26
C SER A 102 2.13 7.72 12.87
N THR A 103 1.63 7.69 11.63
CA THR A 103 0.52 6.78 11.26
C THR A 103 1.01 5.40 10.83
N LEU A 104 2.13 5.33 10.09
CA LEU A 104 2.76 4.06 9.70
C LEU A 104 3.35 3.34 10.91
N LEU A 105 4.00 4.08 11.81
CA LEU A 105 4.59 3.52 13.02
C LEU A 105 3.51 3.08 14.03
N TYR A 106 2.40 3.83 14.16
CA TYR A 106 1.29 3.45 15.04
C TYR A 106 0.63 2.12 14.63
N LYS A 107 0.36 1.89 13.33
CA LYS A 107 -0.19 0.60 12.86
C LYS A 107 0.79 -0.56 13.06
N ILE A 108 2.08 -0.30 12.86
CA ILE A 108 3.13 -1.28 13.11
C ILE A 108 3.26 -1.62 14.61
N LEU A 109 3.09 -0.64 15.50
CA LEU A 109 3.31 -0.79 16.94
C LEU A 109 2.09 -1.33 17.71
N VAL A 110 0.88 -1.12 17.19
CA VAL A 110 -0.38 -1.48 17.89
C VAL A 110 -1.09 -2.70 17.28
N GLU A 111 -1.02 -2.90 15.96
CA GLU A 111 -1.77 -3.97 15.27
C GLU A 111 -0.88 -5.11 14.74
N LEU A 112 0.38 -4.83 14.36
CA LEU A 112 1.34 -5.88 13.95
C LEU A 112 2.11 -6.40 15.16
N LYS A 113 2.30 -7.72 15.26
CA LYS A 113 3.12 -8.31 16.34
C LYS A 113 4.63 -8.17 16.12
N HIS A 114 5.06 -7.87 14.88
CA HIS A 114 6.47 -7.79 14.51
C HIS A 114 6.70 -6.95 13.24
N ILE A 115 7.90 -6.36 13.13
CA ILE A 115 8.44 -5.77 11.90
C ILE A 115 9.49 -6.75 11.34
N GLY A 116 9.40 -7.13 10.07
CA GLY A 116 10.29 -8.13 9.50
C GLY A 116 10.22 -8.26 7.99
N SER A 117 11.19 -8.98 7.44
CA SER A 117 11.13 -9.52 6.08
C SER A 117 10.87 -11.02 6.17
N THR A 118 9.96 -11.54 5.36
CA THR A 118 9.77 -12.99 5.16
C THR A 118 10.53 -13.52 3.94
N THR A 119 11.29 -12.65 3.27
CA THR A 119 12.11 -12.96 2.10
C THR A 119 13.60 -12.90 2.47
N ALA A 120 14.48 -13.32 1.57
CA ALA A 120 15.93 -13.30 1.77
C ALA A 120 16.59 -11.90 1.91
N HIS A 121 15.78 -10.86 2.07
CA HIS A 121 16.23 -9.49 2.33
C HIS A 121 16.35 -9.21 3.82
N GLN A 122 17.38 -8.44 4.17
CA GLN A 122 17.59 -7.93 5.53
C GLN A 122 16.53 -6.87 5.91
N LEU A 123 16.18 -6.81 7.18
CA LEU A 123 15.48 -5.64 7.76
C LEU A 123 16.54 -4.66 8.25
N ALA A 124 16.48 -3.38 7.85
CA ALA A 124 17.42 -2.38 8.34
C ALA A 124 16.76 -1.07 8.76
N LEU A 125 17.17 -0.52 9.90
CA LEU A 125 16.91 0.86 10.31
C LEU A 125 18.05 1.74 9.82
N ARG A 126 17.73 2.84 9.13
CA ARG A 126 18.72 3.73 8.52
C ARG A 126 18.56 5.16 9.02
N THR A 127 19.67 5.88 9.12
CA THR A 127 19.67 7.34 9.29
C THR A 127 20.72 7.94 8.39
N ASN A 128 20.33 8.96 7.62
CA ASN A 128 21.17 9.61 6.61
C ASN A 128 21.83 8.62 5.62
N GLY A 129 21.05 7.66 5.10
CA GLY A 129 21.53 6.65 4.13
C GLY A 129 22.26 5.44 4.72
N SER A 130 22.88 5.57 5.90
CA SER A 130 23.64 4.50 6.57
C SER A 130 22.75 3.58 7.40
N ARG A 131 23.04 2.27 7.42
CA ARG A 131 22.35 1.29 8.26
C ARG A 131 22.85 1.36 9.70
N ARG A 132 21.94 1.51 10.66
CA ARG A 132 22.24 1.59 12.10
C ARG A 132 21.86 0.32 12.86
N LEU A 133 20.83 -0.38 12.40
CA LEU A 133 20.47 -1.71 12.87
C LEU A 133 20.11 -2.52 11.63
N THR A 134 20.62 -3.74 11.52
CA THR A 134 20.32 -4.65 10.43
C THR A 134 20.10 -6.04 11.00
N ILE A 135 18.96 -6.65 10.71
CA ILE A 135 18.75 -8.09 10.88
C ILE A 135 19.00 -8.72 9.52
N SER A 136 20.07 -9.51 9.41
CA SER A 136 20.37 -10.24 8.18
C SER A 136 19.27 -11.26 7.88
N SER A 137 19.19 -11.73 6.65
CA SER A 137 18.24 -12.79 6.27
C SER A 137 18.52 -14.13 6.95
N GLY A 138 19.73 -14.31 7.52
CA GLY A 138 20.08 -15.45 8.38
C GLY A 138 19.73 -15.25 9.86
N GLY A 139 19.06 -14.15 10.22
CA GLY A 139 18.64 -13.85 11.60
C GLY A 139 19.70 -13.18 12.48
N ASN A 140 20.92 -12.98 11.98
CA ASN A 140 21.98 -12.31 12.73
C ASN A 140 21.70 -10.80 12.80
N VAL A 141 21.74 -10.23 14.01
CA VAL A 141 21.53 -8.80 14.24
C VAL A 141 22.88 -8.08 14.28
N SER A 142 23.02 -7.06 13.44
CA SER A 142 24.17 -6.14 13.41
C SER A 142 23.72 -4.73 13.76
N ILE A 143 24.45 -4.05 14.64
CA ILE A 143 24.22 -2.65 15.03
C ILE A 143 25.43 -1.84 14.51
N ALA A 144 25.18 -0.68 13.89
CA ALA A 144 26.13 0.29 13.33
C ALA A 144 27.10 -0.20 12.23
N ASP A 145 26.65 -0.19 10.96
CA ASP A 145 27.53 -0.41 9.80
C ASP A 145 28.17 0.92 9.32
N THR A 146 29.49 0.87 9.14
CA THR A 146 30.43 1.83 8.50
C THR A 146 30.74 3.16 9.19
N ALA A 147 31.77 3.16 10.07
CA ALA A 147 32.91 4.12 10.12
C ALA A 147 33.65 4.14 11.47
N THR A 148 32.99 3.79 12.59
CA THR A 148 33.55 4.02 13.95
C THR A 148 33.88 2.76 14.76
N GLY A 149 33.87 1.58 14.13
CA GLY A 149 34.49 0.37 14.69
C GLY A 149 33.81 -0.26 15.93
N LEU A 150 32.65 0.22 16.38
CA LEU A 150 31.89 -0.40 17.48
C LEU A 150 30.52 -0.86 16.98
N GLN A 151 30.31 -2.18 17.01
CA GLN A 151 29.15 -2.87 16.43
C GLN A 151 28.01 -3.08 17.45
N ILE A 152 28.22 -2.70 18.71
CA ILE A 152 27.24 -2.68 19.82
C ILE A 152 27.72 -1.62 20.83
N ASP A 153 27.06 -0.46 20.93
CA ASP A 153 27.28 0.51 22.02
C ASP A 153 26.29 0.21 23.16
N LEU A 154 26.77 -0.47 24.21
CA LEU A 154 26.00 -0.79 25.41
C LEU A 154 26.40 0.13 26.59
N GLY A 155 26.80 1.37 26.32
CA GLY A 155 27.01 2.33 27.39
C GLY A 155 27.42 3.69 26.91
N SER A 156 26.52 4.67 27.06
CA SER A 156 26.80 6.09 26.80
C SER A 156 27.82 6.71 27.78
N THR A 157 28.42 5.93 28.70
CA THR A 157 29.34 6.40 29.75
C THR A 157 30.54 5.48 30.03
N GLY A 158 30.86 4.50 29.18
CA GLY A 158 32.20 3.89 29.18
C GLY A 158 32.54 2.84 30.27
N THR A 159 31.63 1.94 30.64
CA THR A 159 31.94 0.81 31.56
C THR A 159 31.79 -0.60 30.98
N GLY A 160 31.58 -0.73 29.67
CA GLY A 160 31.62 -2.03 28.98
C GLY A 160 30.40 -2.94 29.22
N LEU A 161 30.50 -4.18 28.72
CA LEU A 161 29.38 -5.14 28.63
C LEU A 161 29.23 -5.98 29.90
N ASN A 162 28.20 -5.76 30.72
CA ASN A 162 27.88 -6.62 31.88
C ASN A 162 26.91 -7.76 31.48
N VAL A 163 27.37 -8.67 30.62
CA VAL A 163 26.61 -9.85 30.17
C VAL A 163 27.42 -11.12 30.48
N PRO A 164 27.12 -11.83 31.60
CA PRO A 164 27.88 -13.01 32.05
C PRO A 164 27.97 -14.15 31.03
N ASN A 165 27.06 -14.19 30.05
CA ASN A 165 26.93 -15.25 29.05
C ASN A 165 27.34 -14.80 27.63
N LEU A 166 28.10 -13.71 27.49
CA LEU A 166 28.60 -13.29 26.18
C LEU A 166 29.65 -14.29 25.66
N THR A 167 29.24 -15.15 24.73
CA THR A 167 30.09 -16.19 24.14
C THR A 167 30.54 -15.75 22.74
N PHE A 168 31.86 -15.67 22.51
CA PHE A 168 32.42 -15.42 21.18
C PHE A 168 32.76 -16.77 20.52
N GLY A 169 32.02 -17.16 19.48
CA GLY A 169 32.13 -18.50 18.84
C GLY A 169 33.29 -18.66 17.84
N GLY A 170 34.28 -17.77 17.83
CA GLY A 170 35.44 -17.83 16.93
C GLY A 170 36.63 -18.55 17.56
N THR A 171 37.38 -19.33 16.78
CA THR A 171 38.51 -20.16 17.26
C THR A 171 39.80 -19.38 17.57
N SER A 172 39.78 -18.04 17.49
CA SER A 172 40.94 -17.20 17.79
C SER A 172 40.54 -15.93 18.52
N PHE A 173 41.01 -15.79 19.75
CA PHE A 173 41.09 -14.52 20.47
C PHE A 173 42.51 -13.99 20.31
N PRO A 174 42.81 -13.07 19.38
CA PRO A 174 44.11 -12.39 19.38
C PRO A 174 44.21 -11.60 20.69
N ASN A 175 45.15 -12.04 21.53
CA ASN A 175 45.22 -11.79 22.98
C ASN A 175 45.57 -10.34 23.37
N SER A 176 45.34 -9.36 22.50
CA SER A 176 45.91 -8.01 22.59
C SER A 176 44.88 -6.88 22.80
N TYR A 177 43.57 -7.13 22.78
CA TYR A 177 42.57 -6.04 22.77
C TYR A 177 41.47 -6.09 23.83
N TYR A 178 41.48 -7.06 24.75
CA TYR A 178 40.47 -7.14 25.81
C TYR A 178 41.10 -6.96 27.19
N THR A 179 40.94 -5.78 27.78
CA THR A 179 41.15 -5.56 29.21
C THR A 179 39.84 -5.85 29.95
N GLY A 180 39.89 -6.60 31.05
CA GLY A 180 38.71 -6.84 31.91
C GLY A 180 37.84 -8.06 31.58
N VAL A 181 38.28 -9.00 30.73
CA VAL A 181 37.61 -10.31 30.59
C VAL A 181 38.11 -11.23 31.71
N ASN A 182 37.24 -11.55 32.66
CA ASN A 182 37.53 -12.55 33.69
C ASN A 182 37.35 -13.96 33.11
N LEU A 183 38.42 -14.52 32.55
CA LEU A 183 38.45 -15.93 32.18
C LEU A 183 38.55 -16.77 33.45
N ALA A 184 37.72 -17.80 33.57
CA ALA A 184 37.96 -18.81 34.60
C ALA A 184 39.41 -19.31 34.47
N PRO A 185 40.18 -19.40 35.56
CA PRO A 185 41.59 -19.77 35.49
C PRO A 185 41.73 -21.11 34.77
N LEU A 186 42.73 -21.20 33.88
CA LEU A 186 43.10 -22.46 33.24
C LEU A 186 43.37 -23.49 34.33
N VAL A 187 42.49 -24.47 34.49
CA VAL A 187 42.71 -25.61 35.38
C VAL A 187 43.78 -26.48 34.73
N THR A 188 45.04 -26.11 34.95
CA THR A 188 46.15 -27.03 34.71
C THR A 188 46.13 -28.02 35.86
N ASP A 189 45.66 -29.24 35.59
CA ASP A 189 45.87 -30.36 36.50
C ASP A 189 47.38 -30.65 36.55
N THR A 190 48.06 -29.98 37.48
CA THR A 190 49.46 -30.18 37.80
C THR A 190 49.67 -31.41 38.69
N THR A 191 48.62 -32.18 39.00
CA THR A 191 48.71 -33.36 39.86
C THR A 191 48.92 -34.67 39.11
N LYS A 192 49.78 -34.69 38.08
CA LYS A 192 50.54 -35.92 37.82
C LYS A 192 51.68 -36.00 38.83
N LYS A 193 51.35 -36.60 39.99
CA LYS A 193 52.30 -37.06 41.02
C LYS A 193 53.56 -37.62 40.37
N ALA A 194 54.70 -36.97 40.60
CA ALA A 194 55.98 -37.61 40.44
C ALA A 194 56.02 -38.80 41.42
N ARG A 195 55.94 -40.01 40.87
CA ARG A 195 56.17 -41.24 41.62
C ARG A 195 57.67 -41.25 41.94
N LYS A 196 58.01 -41.10 43.23
CA LYS A 196 59.35 -41.44 43.73
C LYS A 196 59.65 -42.90 43.43
#